data_AF-A0A7S4EXA1-F1
#
_entry.id   AF-A0A7S4EXA1-F1
#
_cell.length_a   1.000
_cell.length_b   1.000
_cell.length_c   1.000
_cell.angle_alpha   90.00
_cell.angle_beta   90.00
_cell.angle_gamma   90.00
#
_symmetry.space_group_name_H-M   'P 1'
#
loop_
_entity.id
_entity.type
_entity.pdbx_description
1 polymer ?
#
loop_
_entity_poly.entity_id
_entity_poly.type
_entity_poly.pdbx_seq_one_letter_code
_entity_poly.pdbx_strand_id
1 'polypeptide(L)'
;RSLHRRWVRLLGARHDVQIWMPDDRSPPTLRAAILNLSPWVGRVLEPLKATVSLLASPANVIDVKDEHALLSCVHEGTLKELVVLRQPPAVHVYNVVEHGRRWLRCLEYTSDTANCLGELAAAPPSVALVPT
;
A
#
# COMPACT_ATOMS: atom_id res chain seq x y z
N ARG A 1 13.70 -15.62 -18.50
CA ARG A 1 12.33 -15.55 -19.10
C ARG A 1 11.36 -15.57 -17.92
N SER A 2 10.54 -14.54 -17.66
CA SER A 2 9.61 -14.56 -16.50
C SER A 2 8.37 -15.38 -16.85
N LEU A 3 7.94 -16.26 -15.94
CA LEU A 3 6.77 -17.14 -16.11
C LEU A 3 5.46 -16.49 -15.63
N HIS A 4 5.54 -15.41 -14.84
CA HIS A 4 4.40 -14.73 -14.21
C HIS A 4 3.79 -13.61 -15.07
N ARG A 5 3.74 -13.77 -16.39
CA ARG A 5 3.11 -12.76 -17.27
C ARG A 5 2.25 -13.40 -18.36
N ARG A 6 1.11 -12.78 -18.63
CA ARG A 6 0.22 -13.12 -19.74
C ARG A 6 0.14 -11.94 -20.69
N TRP A 7 0.31 -12.20 -21.98
CA TRP A 7 0.02 -11.23 -23.02
C TRP A 7 -1.46 -11.27 -23.37
N VAL A 8 -2.09 -10.11 -23.42
CA VAL A 8 -3.49 -9.95 -23.82
C VAL A 8 -3.54 -8.94 -24.94
N ARG A 9 -4.06 -9.35 -26.09
CA ARG A 9 -4.35 -8.45 -27.20
C ARG A 9 -5.69 -7.77 -26.96
N LEU A 10 -5.71 -6.45 -26.93
CA LEU A 10 -6.95 -5.69 -26.83
C LEU A 10 -7.61 -5.68 -28.21
N LEU A 11 -8.72 -6.42 -28.39
CA LEU A 11 -9.43 -6.44 -29.67
C LEU A 11 -9.93 -5.03 -30.02
N GLY A 12 -9.67 -4.58 -31.25
CA GLY A 12 -10.01 -3.23 -31.71
C GLY A 12 -8.97 -2.15 -31.39
N ALA A 13 -8.00 -2.43 -30.53
CA ALA A 13 -6.83 -1.58 -30.30
C ALA A 13 -5.58 -2.29 -30.84
N ARG A 14 -4.71 -1.61 -31.60
CA ARG A 14 -3.44 -2.21 -32.07
C ARG A 14 -2.38 -2.30 -30.95
N HIS A 15 -2.81 -2.54 -29.72
CA HIS A 15 -1.99 -2.55 -28.52
C HIS A 15 -2.12 -3.91 -27.84
N ASP A 16 -0.98 -4.44 -27.41
CA ASP A 16 -0.91 -5.64 -26.57
C ASP A 16 -0.56 -5.21 -25.14
N VAL A 17 -1.26 -5.76 -24.15
CA VAL A 17 -1.05 -5.49 -22.73
C VAL A 17 -0.38 -6.70 -22.08
N GLN A 18 0.54 -6.44 -21.15
CA GLN A 18 1.09 -7.47 -20.27
C GLN A 18 0.40 -7.41 -18.91
N ILE A 19 -0.22 -8.52 -18.52
CA ILE A 19 -0.74 -8.71 -17.17
C ILE A 19 0.29 -9.51 -16.39
N TRP A 20 0.77 -8.96 -15.29
CA TRP A 20 1.76 -9.60 -14.42
C TRP A 20 1.05 -10.19 -13.22
N MET A 21 1.19 -11.50 -13.04
CA MET A 21 0.83 -12.13 -11.77
C MET A 21 1.84 -11.74 -10.70
N PRO A 22 1.41 -11.54 -9.44
CA PRO A 22 2.34 -11.42 -8.32
C PRO A 22 3.33 -12.59 -8.31
N ASP A 23 4.58 -12.30 -7.96
CA ASP A 23 5.62 -13.31 -7.71
C ASP A 23 5.74 -13.54 -6.18
N ASP A 24 6.05 -14.77 -5.78
CA ASP A 24 6.10 -15.19 -4.36
C ASP A 24 7.46 -14.89 -3.70
N ARG A 25 8.35 -14.18 -4.42
CA ARG A 25 9.66 -13.79 -3.90
C ARG A 25 9.52 -12.94 -2.64
N SER A 26 10.35 -13.23 -1.65
CA SER A 26 10.42 -12.43 -0.45
C SER A 26 10.94 -11.02 -0.77
N PRO A 27 10.30 -9.97 -0.25
CA PRO A 27 10.77 -8.61 -0.41
C PRO A 27 12.14 -8.40 0.21
N PRO A 28 12.94 -7.46 -0.34
CA PRO A 28 14.18 -7.05 0.30
C PRO A 28 13.85 -6.63 1.73
N THR A 29 14.62 -7.14 2.69
CA THR A 29 14.44 -6.86 4.10
C THR A 29 14.54 -5.35 4.33
N LEU A 30 13.41 -4.68 4.56
CA LEU A 30 13.41 -3.32 5.06
C LEU A 30 14.05 -3.36 6.45
N ARG A 31 15.20 -2.70 6.60
CA ARG A 31 15.86 -2.58 7.89
C ARG A 31 14.93 -1.81 8.82
N ALA A 32 14.35 -2.53 9.76
CA ALA A 32 13.70 -1.99 10.93
C ALA A 32 14.73 -1.24 11.77
N ALA A 33 14.57 0.07 11.92
CA ALA A 33 15.15 0.72 13.08
C ALA A 33 14.20 0.44 14.24
N ILE A 34 14.71 -0.08 15.36
CA ILE A 34 13.94 -0.12 16.60
C ILE A 34 13.84 1.33 17.09
N LEU A 35 12.88 2.07 16.56
CA LEU A 35 12.51 3.39 17.06
C LEU A 35 11.43 3.20 18.11
N ASN A 36 11.55 3.92 19.21
CA ASN A 36 10.47 4.02 20.18
C ASN A 36 9.21 4.53 19.46
N LEU A 37 8.16 3.72 19.42
CA LEU A 37 6.89 4.14 18.85
C LEU A 37 6.42 5.40 19.58
N SER A 38 6.16 6.47 18.82
CA SER A 38 5.59 7.68 19.38
C SER A 38 4.23 7.36 20.01
N PRO A 39 3.88 7.91 21.20
CA PRO A 39 2.64 7.58 21.90
C PRO A 39 1.37 7.79 21.07
N TRP A 40 1.38 8.72 20.11
CA TRP A 40 0.21 8.97 19.26
C TRP A 40 -0.05 7.82 18.28
N VAL A 41 1.00 7.17 17.76
CA VAL A 41 0.88 6.04 16.84
C VAL A 41 0.18 4.87 17.54
N GLY A 42 0.55 4.61 18.80
CA GLY A 42 -0.12 3.62 19.63
C GLY A 42 -1.61 3.92 19.82
N ARG A 43 -1.98 5.19 20.08
CA ARG A 43 -3.40 5.57 20.23
C ARG A 43 -4.24 5.31 18.97
N VAL A 44 -3.65 5.41 17.77
CA VAL A 44 -4.36 5.10 16.52
C VAL A 44 -4.44 3.58 16.30
N LEU A 45 -3.37 2.84 16.56
CA LEU A 45 -3.30 1.40 16.26
C LEU A 45 -4.02 0.52 17.30
N GLU A 46 -3.89 0.81 18.59
CA GLU A 46 -4.37 -0.07 19.67
C GLU A 46 -5.86 -0.45 19.55
N PRO A 47 -6.79 0.49 19.30
CA PRO A 47 -8.21 0.15 19.15
C PRO A 47 -8.46 -0.82 17.98
N LEU A 48 -7.63 -0.76 16.93
CA LEU A 48 -7.80 -1.54 15.72
C LEU A 48 -7.18 -2.94 15.81
N LYS A 49 -6.20 -3.15 16.70
CA LYS A 49 -5.53 -4.47 16.88
C LYS A 49 -6.49 -5.59 17.29
N ALA A 50 -7.55 -5.25 18.03
CA ALA A 50 -8.56 -6.23 18.44
C ALA A 50 -9.45 -6.68 17.27
N THR A 51 -9.62 -5.85 16.25
CA THR A 51 -10.51 -6.10 15.12
C THR A 51 -9.77 -6.59 13.88
N VAL A 52 -8.51 -6.17 13.71
CA VAL A 52 -7.70 -6.44 12.52
C VAL A 52 -6.46 -7.22 12.92
N SER A 53 -6.49 -8.54 12.70
CA SER A 53 -5.40 -9.47 13.03
C SER A 53 -4.04 -9.05 12.45
N LEU A 54 -4.03 -8.46 11.25
CA LEU A 54 -2.82 -7.94 10.61
C LEU A 54 -2.11 -6.89 11.48
N LEU A 55 -2.85 -6.00 12.13
CA LEU A 55 -2.29 -4.93 12.97
C LEU A 55 -1.74 -5.45 14.30
N ALA A 56 -2.13 -6.67 14.71
CA ALA A 56 -1.56 -7.34 15.87
C ALA A 56 -0.18 -7.97 15.58
N SER A 57 0.23 -8.04 14.31
CA SER A 57 1.55 -8.56 13.93
C SER A 57 2.66 -7.63 14.40
N PRO A 58 3.83 -8.15 14.81
CA PRO A 58 4.94 -7.32 15.25
C PRO A 58 5.39 -6.39 14.12
N ALA A 59 5.28 -5.09 14.36
CA ALA A 59 5.59 -4.05 13.39
C ALA A 59 6.91 -3.36 13.71
N ASN A 60 7.70 -3.15 12.67
CA ASN A 60 8.93 -2.39 12.64
C ASN A 60 8.64 -0.95 12.28
N VAL A 61 9.16 -0.01 13.06
CA VAL A 61 9.05 1.40 12.73
C VAL A 61 10.10 1.75 11.68
N ILE A 62 9.68 2.36 10.58
CA ILE A 62 10.56 2.85 9.52
C ILE A 62 10.84 4.33 9.73
N ASP A 63 9.78 5.11 9.93
CA ASP A 63 9.84 6.56 10.09
C ASP A 63 8.65 7.06 10.92
N VAL A 64 8.86 8.12 11.70
CA VAL A 64 7.79 8.77 12.47
C VAL A 64 7.97 10.27 12.33
N LYS A 65 6.96 10.91 11.74
CA LYS A 65 6.86 12.37 11.61
C LYS A 65 5.69 12.87 12.46
N ASP A 66 5.51 14.19 12.49
CA ASP A 66 4.43 14.80 13.26
C ASP A 66 3.04 14.44 12.72
N GLU A 67 2.88 14.31 11.40
CA GLU A 67 1.58 14.05 10.75
C GLU A 67 1.34 12.58 10.40
N HIS A 68 2.40 11.80 10.21
CA HIS A 68 2.29 10.40 9.84
C HIS A 68 3.45 9.54 10.35
N ALA A 69 3.22 8.25 10.45
CA ALA A 69 4.23 7.23 10.73
C ALA A 69 4.19 6.14 9.66
N LEU A 70 5.38 5.65 9.31
CA LEU A 70 5.59 4.53 8.41
C LEU A 70 6.09 3.34 9.22
N LEU A 71 5.37 2.23 9.13
CA LEU A 71 5.73 0.97 9.75
C LEU A 71 5.74 -0.13 8.69
N SER A 72 6.39 -1.24 9.00
CA SER A 72 6.29 -2.47 8.23
C SER A 72 6.09 -3.67 9.13
N CYS A 73 5.32 -4.65 8.69
CA CYS A 73 5.23 -5.95 9.37
C CYS A 73 5.19 -7.07 8.34
N VAL A 74 5.46 -8.29 8.79
CA VAL A 74 5.19 -9.48 7.98
C VAL A 74 3.91 -10.12 8.51
N HIS A 75 2.94 -10.30 7.64
CA HIS A 75 1.67 -10.96 7.95
C HIS A 75 1.38 -12.02 6.88
N GLU A 76 1.09 -13.25 7.32
CA GLU A 76 0.83 -14.40 6.44
C GLU A 76 1.92 -14.60 5.37
N GLY A 77 3.19 -14.38 5.74
CA GLY A 77 4.34 -14.57 4.84
C GLY A 77 4.56 -13.45 3.82
N THR A 78 3.73 -12.40 3.83
CA THR A 78 3.87 -11.22 2.95
C THR A 78 4.28 -9.99 3.74
N LEU A 79 5.05 -9.09 3.11
CA LEU A 79 5.42 -7.81 3.71
C LEU A 79 4.27 -6.83 3.56
N LYS A 80 3.91 -6.21 4.68
CA LYS A 80 2.93 -5.14 4.76
C LYS A 80 3.65 -3.84 5.10
N GLU A 81 3.26 -2.77 4.43
CA GLU A 81 3.64 -1.40 4.78
C GLU A 81 2.42 -0.69 5.36
N LEU A 82 2.57 -0.07 6.52
CA LEU A 82 1.50 0.62 7.22
C LEU A 82 1.80 2.11 7.20
N VAL A 83 0.84 2.90 6.73
CA VAL A 83 0.83 4.35 6.83
C VAL A 83 -0.19 4.73 7.89
N VAL A 84 0.28 5.28 9.00
CA VAL A 84 -0.57 5.75 10.10
C VAL A 84 -0.63 7.27 10.02
N LEU A 85 -1.82 7.83 9.86
CA LEU A 85 -2.08 9.26 9.85
C LEU A 85 -2.48 9.71 11.26
N ARG A 86 -2.02 10.89 11.65
CA ARG A 86 -2.34 11.48 12.95
C ARG A 86 -3.66 12.24 12.94
N GLN A 87 -3.91 13.03 11.89
CA GLN A 87 -5.03 13.96 11.83
C GLN A 87 -5.62 14.06 10.40
N PRO A 88 -6.84 13.54 10.16
CA PRO A 88 -7.61 12.69 11.06
C PRO A 88 -6.89 11.35 11.32
N PRO A 89 -7.08 10.72 12.50
CA PRO A 89 -6.50 9.42 12.80
C PRO A 89 -6.96 8.34 11.82
N ALA A 90 -6.04 7.78 11.05
CA ALA A 90 -6.34 6.71 10.10
C ALA A 90 -5.15 5.77 9.90
N VAL A 91 -5.41 4.55 9.46
CA VAL A 91 -4.40 3.55 9.12
C VAL A 91 -4.70 3.02 7.73
N HIS A 92 -3.67 3.00 6.88
CA HIS A 92 -3.69 2.35 5.58
C HIS A 92 -2.64 1.25 5.56
N VAL A 93 -3.03 0.05 5.17
CA VAL A 93 -2.16 -1.12 5.06
C VAL A 93 -2.02 -1.47 3.59
N TYR A 94 -0.77 -1.54 3.14
CA TYR A 94 -0.41 -1.92 1.80
C TYR A 94 0.30 -3.27 1.81
N ASN A 95 -0.19 -4.21 1.02
CA ASN A 95 0.55 -5.40 0.67
C ASN A 95 1.68 -5.05 -0.31
N VAL A 96 2.91 -5.42 0.02
CA VAL A 96 4.09 -5.17 -0.83
C VAL A 96 4.37 -6.41 -1.65
N VAL A 97 3.96 -6.39 -2.91
CA VAL A 97 4.00 -7.53 -3.83
C VAL A 97 4.95 -7.26 -5.00
N GLU A 98 5.70 -8.27 -5.42
CA GLU A 98 6.54 -8.15 -6.62
C GLU A 98 5.71 -8.41 -7.88
N HIS A 99 5.69 -7.46 -8.81
CA HIS A 99 5.23 -7.65 -10.17
C HIS A 99 6.40 -7.42 -11.13
N GLY A 100 6.93 -8.49 -11.72
CA GLY A 100 7.91 -8.39 -12.80
C GLY A 100 9.17 -7.60 -12.46
N ARG A 101 9.81 -7.88 -11.31
CA ARG A 101 10.98 -7.18 -10.77
C ARG A 101 10.72 -5.76 -10.26
N ARG A 102 9.47 -5.40 -10.03
CA ARG A 102 9.09 -4.15 -9.35
C ARG A 102 8.25 -4.48 -8.14
N TRP A 103 8.54 -3.84 -7.01
CA TRP A 103 7.72 -3.92 -5.80
C TRP A 103 6.61 -2.89 -5.92
N LEU A 104 5.36 -3.34 -5.82
CA LEU A 104 4.17 -2.51 -5.84
C LEU A 104 3.48 -2.58 -4.49
N ARG A 105 2.88 -1.45 -4.09
CA ARG A 105 2.03 -1.34 -2.91
C ARG A 105 0.59 -1.47 -3.34
N CYS A 106 -0.09 -2.51 -2.87
CA CYS A 106 -1.51 -2.73 -3.11
C CYS A 106 -2.27 -2.49 -1.80
N LEU A 107 -3.21 -1.55 -1.77
CA LEU A 107 -4.02 -1.31 -0.58
C LEU A 107 -4.84 -2.56 -0.23
N GLU A 108 -4.71 -3.03 1.00
CA GLU A 108 -5.39 -4.23 1.50
C GLU A 108 -6.37 -3.90 2.63
N TYR A 109 -6.06 -2.87 3.42
CA TYR A 109 -6.95 -2.39 4.47
C TYR A 109 -6.84 -0.88 4.63
N THR A 110 -7.97 -0.25 4.94
CA THR A 110 -8.01 1.12 5.45
C THR A 110 -9.03 1.23 6.57
N SER A 111 -8.68 1.95 7.64
CA SER A 111 -9.63 2.25 8.72
C SER A 111 -10.61 3.37 8.37
N ASP A 112 -10.32 4.14 7.32
CA ASP A 112 -11.14 5.26 6.88
C ASP A 112 -11.03 5.45 5.36
N THR A 113 -12.11 5.14 4.66
CA THR A 113 -12.20 5.25 3.20
C THR A 113 -12.27 6.69 2.71
N ALA A 114 -12.80 7.63 3.50
CA ALA A 114 -12.87 9.04 3.14
C ALA A 114 -11.49 9.71 3.17
N ASN A 115 -10.56 9.18 3.97
CA ASN A 115 -9.17 9.62 4.03
C ASN A 115 -8.21 8.68 3.27
N CYS A 116 -8.76 7.76 2.47
CA CYS A 116 -7.95 6.90 1.64
C CYS A 116 -7.45 7.68 0.42
N LEU A 117 -6.15 7.58 0.11
CA LEU A 117 -5.49 8.18 -1.07
C LEU A 117 -6.04 7.68 -2.43
N GLY A 118 -7.14 6.93 -2.42
CA GLY A 118 -7.79 6.31 -3.57
C GLY A 118 -9.03 7.06 -4.08
N GLU A 119 -9.46 8.16 -3.43
CA GLU A 119 -10.51 9.00 -4.01
C GLU A 119 -9.94 9.80 -5.19
N LEU A 120 -9.95 9.18 -6.37
CA LEU A 120 -9.98 9.92 -7.63
C LEU A 120 -11.29 10.68 -7.63
N ALA A 121 -11.24 11.99 -7.44
CA ALA A 121 -12.39 12.85 -7.72
C ALA A 121 -12.94 12.42 -9.08
N ALA A 122 -14.20 12.00 -9.13
CA ALA A 122 -14.87 11.53 -10.35
C ALA A 122 -15.08 12.66 -11.39
N ALA A 123 -14.33 13.75 -11.28
CA ALA A 123 -14.25 14.75 -12.31
C ALA A 123 -13.60 14.10 -13.53
N PRO A 124 -14.29 14.04 -14.69
CA PRO A 124 -13.60 13.70 -15.92
C PRO A 124 -12.40 14.63 -16.06
N PRO A 125 -11.22 14.15 -16.52
CA PRO A 125 -10.12 15.04 -16.81
C PRO A 125 -10.65 16.09 -17.77
N SER A 126 -10.69 17.35 -17.32
CA SER A 126 -11.03 18.47 -18.19
C SER A 126 -9.91 18.56 -19.22
N VAL A 127 -10.08 17.85 -20.33
CA VAL A 127 -9.31 18.12 -21.53
C VAL A 127 -9.76 19.52 -21.94
N ALA A 128 -8.97 20.52 -21.54
CA ALA A 128 -9.10 21.85 -22.09
C ALA A 128 -8.95 21.70 -23.60
N LEU A 129 -10.07 21.78 -24.32
CA LEU A 129 -10.06 21.92 -25.76
C LEU A 129 -9.34 23.24 -26.03
N VAL A 130 -8.09 23.14 -26.47
CA VAL A 130 -7.36 24.27 -27.03
C VAL A 130 -8.11 24.66 -28.30
N PRO A 131 -8.72 25.86 -28.37
CA PRO A 131 -9.34 26.30 -29.60
C PRO A 131 -8.25 26.54 -30.65
N THR A 132 -8.47 25.98 -31.83
CA THR A 132 -7.67 26.16 -33.06
C THR A 132 -7.75 27.58 -33.59
#